data_AF-A0A932KTE5-F1
#
_entry.id   AF-A0A932KTE5-F1
#
_cell.length_a   1.000
_cell.length_b   1.000
_cell.length_c   1.000
_cell.angle_alpha   90.00
_cell.angle_beta   90.00
_cell.angle_gamma   90.00
#
_symmetry.space_group_name_H-M   'P 1'
#
loop_
_entity.id
_entity.type
_entity.pdbx_description
1 polymer ?
#
loop_
_entity_poly.entity_id
_entity_poly.type
_entity_poly.pdbx_seq_one_letter_code
_entity_poly.pdbx_strand_id
1 'polypeptide(L)' 'AGAGKDEVYVGRIRRDDSVKHGLNLWLVSDNLRKGAALNAIQIAEALVRRAA' A
#
# COMPACT_ATOMS: atom_id res chain seq x y z
N ALA A 1 4.15 14.64 -2.45
CA ALA A 1 3.06 13.86 -3.06
C ALA A 1 2.78 12.65 -2.16
N GLY A 2 1.59 12.55 -1.56
CA GLY A 2 1.23 11.44 -0.67
C GLY A 2 0.34 11.83 0.51
N ALA A 3 0.57 12.99 1.13
CA ALA A 3 -0.21 13.46 2.28
C ALA A 3 -1.68 13.73 1.91
N GLY A 4 -2.60 13.27 2.75
CA GLY A 4 -4.05 13.43 2.59
C GLY A 4 -4.69 12.55 1.52
N LYS A 5 -3.97 11.58 0.94
CA LYS A 5 -4.44 10.67 -0.10
C LYS A 5 -4.67 9.26 0.43
N ASP A 6 -5.63 8.56 -0.16
CA ASP A 6 -6.00 7.20 0.23
C ASP A 6 -5.21 6.15 -0.57
N GLU A 7 -4.63 6.56 -1.70
CA GLU A 7 -3.87 5.74 -2.62
C GLU A 7 -2.45 5.47 -2.11
N VAL A 8 -1.93 4.30 -2.50
CA VAL A 8 -0.50 3.99 -2.43
C VAL A 8 0.09 4.18 -3.82
N TYR A 9 1.06 5.07 -3.94
CA TYR A 9 1.73 5.34 -5.20
C TYR A 9 2.93 4.40 -5.37
N VAL A 10 3.00 3.74 -6.52
CA VAL A 10 4.07 2.81 -6.89
C VAL A 10 4.78 3.35 -8.13
N GLY A 11 6.10 3.40 -8.09
CA GLY A 11 6.92 3.86 -9.21
C GLY A 11 8.29 3.20 -9.25
N ARG A 12 9.13 3.65 -10.18
CA ARG A 12 10.52 3.15 -10.35
C ARG A 12 10.62 1.62 -10.47
N ILE A 13 9.56 1.00 -11.02
CA ILE A 13 9.44 -0.44 -11.22
C ILE A 13 10.52 -0.87 -12.22
N ARG A 14 11.45 -1.72 -11.78
CA ARG A 14 12.55 -2.23 -12.62
C ARG A 14 13.05 -3.56 -12.12
N ARG A 15 13.53 -4.40 -13.02
CA ARG A 15 14.22 -5.65 -12.65
C ARG A 15 15.45 -5.35 -11.79
N ASP A 16 15.72 -6.21 -10.83
CA ASP A 16 16.98 -6.22 -10.10
C ASP A 16 17.93 -7.21 -10.78
N ASP A 17 19.11 -6.72 -11.15
CA ASP A 17 20.12 -7.51 -11.85
C ASP A 17 21.03 -8.31 -10.90
N SER A 18 20.91 -8.10 -9.58
CA SER A 18 21.71 -8.80 -8.58
C SER A 18 21.19 -10.22 -8.25
N VAL A 19 19.91 -10.50 -8.50
CA VAL A 19 19.28 -11.80 -8.19
C VAL A 19 18.30 -12.24 -9.29
N LYS A 20 18.21 -13.56 -9.55
CA LYS A 20 17.46 -14.15 -10.68
C LYS A 20 16.01 -13.66 -10.82
N HIS A 21 15.33 -13.42 -9.70
CA HIS A 21 13.92 -13.05 -9.64
C HIS A 21 13.66 -11.75 -8.85
N GLY A 22 14.61 -10.80 -8.88
CA GLY A 22 14.47 -9.55 -8.12
C GLY A 22 13.72 -8.44 -8.87
N LEU A 23 13.02 -7.60 -8.11
CA LEU A 23 12.22 -6.48 -8.60
C LEU A 23 12.36 -5.30 -7.63
N ASN A 24 12.83 -4.17 -8.12
CA ASN A 24 12.95 -2.94 -7.36
C ASN A 24 11.74 -2.03 -7.61
N LEU A 25 11.25 -1.41 -6.53
CA LEU A 25 10.06 -0.57 -6.51
C LEU A 25 10.30 0.65 -5.61
N TRP A 26 9.62 1.76 -5.89
CA TRP A 26 9.54 2.90 -5.00
C TRP A 26 8.08 3.12 -4.59
N LEU A 27 7.82 3.16 -3.28
CA LEU A 27 6.49 3.22 -2.70
C LEU A 27 6.33 4.50 -1.88
N VAL A 28 5.22 5.22 -2.06
CA VAL A 28 4.88 6.40 -1.27
C VAL A 28 3.40 6.38 -0.90
N SER A 29 3.08 6.64 0.36
CA SER A 29 1.70 6.80 0.85
C SER A 29 1.66 7.73 2.06
N ASP A 30 0.47 8.19 2.43
CA ASP A 30 0.24 8.82 3.74
C ASP A 30 0.30 7.75 4.84
N ASN A 31 1.22 7.90 5.78
CA ASN A 31 1.45 6.94 6.87
C ASN A 31 0.38 7.00 7.97
N LEU A 32 -0.18 8.18 8.27
CA LEU A 32 -1.21 8.33 9.30
C LEU A 32 -2.60 7.96 8.74
N ARG A 33 -2.85 8.27 7.48
CA ARG A 33 -4.13 8.01 6.82
C ARG A 33 -4.20 6.61 6.23
N LYS A 34 -3.56 6.34 5.09
CA LYS A 34 -3.59 5.01 4.46
C LYS A 34 -2.82 3.97 5.29
N GLY A 35 -1.69 4.36 5.87
CA GLY A 35 -0.84 3.47 6.66
C GLY A 35 -1.38 3.09 8.04
N ALA A 36 -2.40 3.80 8.57
CA ALA A 36 -2.99 3.50 9.86
C ALA A 36 -4.53 3.61 9.83
N ALA A 37 -5.08 4.83 9.81
CA ALA A 37 -6.51 5.04 10.03
C ALA A 37 -7.42 4.33 9.01
N LEU A 38 -7.20 4.57 7.71
CA LEU A 38 -7.99 3.97 6.64
C LEU A 38 -7.76 2.45 6.57
N ASN A 39 -6.55 1.97 6.84
CA ASN A 39 -6.30 0.52 6.88
C ASN A 39 -7.13 -0.17 7.97
N ALA A 40 -7.22 0.41 9.17
CA ALA A 40 -8.02 -0.13 10.27
C ALA A 40 -9.51 -0.21 9.90
N ILE A 41 -10.06 0.84 9.29
CA ILE A 41 -11.46 0.85 8.83
C ILE A 41 -11.70 -0.20 7.74
N GLN A 42 -10.81 -0.31 6.75
CA GLN A 42 -10.93 -1.30 5.67
C GLN A 42 -10.91 -2.74 6.19
N ILE A 43 -10.12 -3.02 7.23
CA ILE A 43 -10.13 -4.32 7.91
C ILE A 43 -11.48 -4.55 8.60
N ALA A 44 -11.99 -3.58 9.35
CA ALA A 44 -13.28 -3.70 10.02
C ALA A 44 -14.43 -3.94 9.02
N GLU A 45 -14.46 -3.19 7.92
CA GLU A 45 -15.43 -3.40 6.85
C GLU A 45 -15.32 -4.80 6.22
N ALA A 46 -14.09 -5.30 6.03
CA ALA A 46 -13.86 -6.64 5.49
C ALA A 46 -14.35 -7.73 6.46
N LEU A 47 -14.22 -7.54 7.77
CA LEU A 47 -14.76 -8.45 8.78
C LEU A 47 -16.29 -8.47 8.74
N VAL A 48 -16.94 -7.31 8.69
CA VAL A 48 -18.40 -7.21 8.58
C VAL A 48 -18.89 -7.90 7.31
N ARG A 49 -18.24 -7.68 6.16
CA ARG A 49 -18.59 -8.33 4.88
C ARG A 49 -18.41 -9.85 4.87
N ARG A 50 -17.54 -10.41 5.71
CA ARG A 50 -17.30 -11.87 5.81
C ARG A 50 -18.20 -12.56 6.83
N ALA A 51 -18.75 -11.80 7.78
CA ALA A 51 -19.65 -12.31 8.81
C ALA A 51 -21.13 -12.34 8.34
N ALA A 52 -21.45 -11.60 7.28
CA ALA A 52 -22.71 -11.68 6.52
C ALA A 52 -22.59 -12.70 5.39
#